data_AF-A0A351NSR3-F1
#
_entry.id   AF-A0A351NSR3-F1
#
_cell.length_a   1.000
_cell.length_b   1.000
_cell.length_c   1.000
_cell.angle_alpha   90.00
_cell.angle_beta   90.00
_cell.angle_gamma   90.00
#
_symmetry.space_group_name_H-M   'P 1'
#
loop_
_entity.id
_entity.type
_entity.pdbx_description
1 polymer ?
#
loop_
_entity_poly.entity_id
_entity_poly.type
_entity_poly.pdbx_seq_one_letter_code
_entity_poly.pdbx_strand_id
1 'polypeptide(L)'
;MENKTLLNQALNKAAALKVLLEDEFEALKVQQLDVFESLQQEKLDILTFLASDSLSSYLKTNAEISTEKDTALASWDNIITIIGECKDLHRRNQILINRKIESVKGALQTIQSPSTAPSVDVYDRLGKMKSRRGPKRARNV
;
A
#
# COMPACT_ATOMS: atom_id res chain seq x y z
N MET A 1 -13.33 -36.13 15.42
CA MET A 1 -14.19 -34.93 15.28
C MET A 1 -13.36 -33.64 15.30
N GLU A 2 -12.31 -33.55 16.13
CA GLU A 2 -11.37 -32.41 16.25
C GLU A 2 -10.70 -31.97 14.93
N ASN A 3 -10.52 -32.93 14.02
CA ASN A 3 -9.92 -32.72 12.70
C ASN A 3 -10.80 -31.89 11.75
N LYS A 4 -12.11 -32.16 11.69
CA LYS A 4 -13.05 -31.44 10.82
C LYS A 4 -13.28 -30.00 11.31
N THR A 5 -13.18 -29.78 12.62
CA THR A 5 -13.36 -28.45 13.22
C THR A 5 -12.22 -27.51 12.87
N LEU A 6 -10.98 -28.00 12.78
CA LEU A 6 -9.82 -27.18 12.46
C LEU A 6 -9.84 -26.64 11.01
N LEU A 7 -10.23 -27.47 10.05
CA LEU A 7 -10.39 -27.07 8.65
C LEU A 7 -11.52 -26.02 8.48
N ASN A 8 -12.65 -26.23 9.16
CA ASN A 8 -13.74 -25.26 9.15
C ASN A 8 -13.34 -23.92 9.81
N GLN A 9 -12.55 -23.97 10.88
CA GLN A 9 -11.98 -22.76 11.48
C GLN A 9 -11.04 -22.03 10.52
N ALA A 10 -10.18 -22.76 9.80
CA ALA A 10 -9.31 -22.19 8.77
C ALA A 10 -10.10 -21.52 7.64
N LEU A 11 -11.17 -22.15 7.17
CA LEU A 11 -12.07 -21.56 6.17
C LEU A 11 -12.71 -20.27 6.69
N ASN A 12 -13.26 -20.29 7.91
CA ASN A 12 -13.87 -19.11 8.51
C ASN A 12 -12.84 -17.98 8.70
N LYS A 13 -11.61 -18.31 9.09
CA LYS A 13 -10.51 -17.35 9.25
C LYS A 13 -10.06 -16.76 7.90
N ALA A 14 -9.98 -17.57 6.85
CA ALA A 14 -9.69 -17.08 5.50
C ALA A 14 -10.80 -16.14 4.98
N ALA A 15 -12.08 -16.49 5.20
CA ALA A 15 -13.20 -15.63 4.84
C ALA A 15 -13.20 -14.31 5.65
N ALA A 16 -12.91 -14.37 6.96
CA ALA A 16 -12.76 -13.19 7.80
C ALA A 16 -11.61 -12.28 7.33
N LEU A 17 -10.47 -12.87 6.93
CA LEU A 17 -9.35 -12.11 6.36
C LEU A 17 -9.76 -11.34 5.11
N LYS A 18 -10.58 -11.95 4.24
CA LYS A 18 -11.08 -11.30 3.04
C LYS A 18 -11.92 -10.07 3.37
N VAL A 19 -12.86 -10.19 4.32
CA VAL A 19 -13.69 -9.08 4.78
C VAL A 19 -12.83 -7.97 5.40
N LEU A 20 -11.90 -8.35 6.29
CA LEU A 20 -10.98 -7.41 6.92
C LEU A 20 -10.16 -6.61 5.89
N LEU A 21 -9.69 -7.25 4.82
CA LEU A 21 -8.94 -6.58 3.76
C LEU A 21 -9.81 -5.62 2.93
N GLU A 22 -11.11 -5.85 2.81
CA GLU A 22 -12.05 -4.89 2.22
C GLU A 22 -12.30 -3.71 3.18
N ASP A 23 -12.45 -3.96 4.48
CA ASP A 23 -12.62 -2.91 5.49
C ASP A 23 -11.36 -2.02 5.58
N GLU A 24 -10.16 -2.62 5.53
CA GLU A 24 -8.91 -1.88 5.39
C GLU A 24 -8.93 -0.97 4.16
N PHE A 25 -9.42 -1.47 3.02
CA PHE A 25 -9.46 -0.69 1.79
C PHE A 25 -10.37 0.52 1.90
N GLU A 26 -11.58 0.35 2.46
CA GLU A 26 -12.52 1.45 2.66
C GLU A 26 -11.97 2.46 3.68
N ALA A 27 -11.41 2.00 4.81
CA ALA A 27 -10.75 2.88 5.79
C ALA A 27 -9.61 3.68 5.15
N LEU A 28 -8.76 3.02 4.35
CA LEU A 28 -7.70 3.68 3.62
C LEU A 28 -8.26 4.69 2.62
N LYS A 29 -9.34 4.38 1.89
CA LYS A 29 -9.95 5.28 0.90
C LYS A 29 -10.43 6.57 1.54
N VAL A 30 -11.14 6.49 2.67
CA VAL A 30 -11.66 7.66 3.42
C VAL A 30 -10.65 8.31 4.38
N GLN A 31 -9.38 7.86 4.40
CA GLN A 31 -8.30 8.38 5.26
C GLN A 31 -8.52 8.16 6.77
N GLN A 32 -9.29 7.13 7.15
CA GLN A 32 -9.45 6.73 8.55
C GLN A 32 -8.27 5.82 8.97
N LEU A 33 -7.11 6.43 9.23
CA LEU A 33 -5.89 5.68 9.57
C LEU A 33 -5.98 4.99 10.93
N ASP A 34 -6.70 5.56 11.89
CA ASP A 34 -6.91 4.94 13.21
C ASP A 34 -7.68 3.62 13.09
N VAL A 35 -8.70 3.59 12.22
CA VAL A 35 -9.47 2.37 11.93
C VAL A 35 -8.57 1.35 11.22
N PHE A 36 -7.82 1.78 10.21
CA PHE A 36 -6.86 0.91 9.52
C PHE A 36 -5.83 0.28 10.47
N GLU A 37 -5.31 1.05 11.42
CA GLU A 37 -4.34 0.59 12.42
C GLU A 37 -4.98 -0.43 13.38
N SER A 38 -6.21 -0.16 13.83
CA SER A 38 -6.94 -1.08 14.71
C SER A 38 -7.19 -2.46 14.09
N LEU A 39 -7.33 -2.52 12.75
CA LEU A 39 -7.51 -3.76 12.00
C LEU A 39 -6.21 -4.57 11.82
N GLN A 40 -5.02 -3.96 12.03
CA GLN A 40 -3.75 -4.66 11.83
C GLN A 40 -3.56 -5.80 12.85
N GLN A 41 -3.99 -5.61 14.11
CA GLN A 41 -3.84 -6.66 15.11
C GLN A 41 -4.68 -7.89 14.78
N GLU A 42 -5.95 -7.69 14.40
CA GLU A 42 -6.84 -8.79 14.03
C GLU A 42 -6.31 -9.55 12.80
N LYS A 43 -5.78 -8.83 11.81
CA LYS A 43 -5.12 -9.43 10.65
C LYS A 43 -3.94 -10.31 11.03
N LEU A 44 -3.08 -9.85 11.94
CA LEU A 44 -1.96 -10.63 12.43
C LEU A 44 -2.44 -11.90 13.14
N ASP A 45 -3.47 -11.80 13.97
CA ASP A 45 -4.04 -12.95 14.67
C ASP A 45 -4.63 -13.99 13.70
N ILE A 46 -5.27 -13.54 12.62
CA ILE A 46 -5.77 -14.43 11.56
C ILE A 46 -4.61 -15.07 10.79
N LEU A 47 -3.61 -14.30 10.37
CA LEU A 47 -2.47 -14.81 9.60
C LEU A 47 -1.62 -15.79 10.41
N THR A 48 -1.40 -15.51 11.70
CA THR A 48 -0.67 -16.43 12.59
C THR A 48 -1.40 -17.76 12.76
N PHE A 49 -2.74 -17.73 12.86
CA PHE A 49 -3.54 -18.96 12.87
C PHE A 49 -3.41 -19.73 11.56
N LEU A 50 -3.57 -19.06 10.41
CA LEU A 50 -3.49 -19.69 9.08
C LEU A 50 -2.07 -20.20 8.76
N ALA A 51 -1.04 -19.61 9.36
CA ALA A 51 0.35 -20.05 9.24
C ALA A 51 0.76 -21.09 10.31
N SER A 52 -0.15 -21.51 11.19
CA SER A 52 0.18 -22.40 12.31
C SER A 52 0.63 -23.78 11.85
N ASP A 53 1.64 -24.33 12.54
CA ASP A 53 2.16 -25.68 12.29
C ASP A 53 1.10 -26.77 12.53
N SER A 54 0.13 -26.52 13.41
CA SER A 54 -1.03 -27.39 13.61
C SER A 54 -1.87 -27.57 12.34
N LEU A 55 -2.09 -26.49 11.58
CA LEU A 55 -2.82 -26.58 10.31
C LEU A 55 -1.98 -27.29 9.24
N SER A 56 -0.68 -26.99 9.18
CA SER A 56 0.23 -27.61 8.22
C SER A 56 0.41 -29.12 8.45
N SER A 57 0.52 -29.55 9.72
CA SER A 57 0.64 -30.97 10.09
C SER A 57 -0.66 -31.75 9.86
N TYR A 58 -1.82 -31.12 10.09
CA TYR A 58 -3.12 -31.69 9.77
C TYR A 58 -3.26 -32.05 8.28
N LEU A 59 -2.80 -31.18 7.38
CA LEU A 59 -2.90 -31.44 5.94
C LEU A 59 -2.05 -32.63 5.50
N LYS A 60 -0.82 -32.74 6.04
CA LYS A 60 0.08 -33.84 5.73
C LYS A 60 -0.50 -35.18 6.17
N THR A 61 -1.06 -35.23 7.38
CA THR A 61 -1.63 -36.47 7.95
C THR A 61 -2.93 -36.90 7.26
N ASN A 62 -3.80 -35.97 6.88
CA ASN A 62 -5.05 -36.31 6.18
C ASN A 62 -4.89 -36.62 4.69
N ALA A 63 -3.84 -36.13 4.04
CA ALA A 63 -3.50 -36.55 2.68
C ALA A 63 -3.19 -38.05 2.61
N GLU A 64 -2.65 -38.62 3.69
CA GLU A 64 -2.21 -40.02 3.73
C GLU A 64 -3.36 -41.00 4.08
N ILE A 65 -4.29 -40.64 4.98
CA ILE A 65 -5.00 -41.68 5.78
C ILE A 65 -6.48 -41.98 5.40
N SER A 66 -7.28 -41.10 4.77
CA SER A 66 -8.76 -41.23 4.85
C SER A 66 -9.54 -41.52 3.56
N THR A 67 -10.73 -42.12 3.65
CA THR A 67 -11.73 -42.29 2.57
C THR A 67 -12.57 -41.01 2.31
N GLU A 68 -12.54 -40.04 3.23
CA GLU A 68 -13.17 -38.71 3.10
C GLU A 68 -12.26 -37.67 2.42
N LYS A 69 -11.18 -38.14 1.76
CA LYS A 69 -10.17 -37.32 1.06
C LYS A 69 -10.79 -36.24 0.19
N ASP A 70 -11.79 -36.58 -0.61
CA ASP A 70 -12.38 -35.64 -1.57
C ASP A 70 -13.01 -34.41 -0.90
N THR A 71 -13.66 -34.58 0.26
CA THR A 71 -14.32 -33.45 0.95
C THR A 71 -13.33 -32.53 1.67
N ALA A 72 -12.29 -33.11 2.28
CA ALA A 72 -11.24 -32.35 2.95
C ALA A 72 -10.35 -31.62 1.93
N LEU A 73 -10.04 -32.27 0.81
CA LEU A 73 -9.28 -31.67 -0.31
C LEU A 73 -10.07 -30.53 -0.95
N ALA A 74 -11.36 -30.72 -1.25
CA ALA A 74 -12.20 -29.65 -1.82
C ALA A 74 -12.29 -28.42 -0.88
N SER A 75 -12.41 -28.66 0.43
CA SER A 75 -12.44 -27.58 1.42
C SER A 75 -11.08 -26.86 1.53
N TRP A 76 -9.98 -27.60 1.37
CA TRP A 76 -8.64 -27.02 1.33
C TRP A 76 -8.40 -26.20 0.06
N ASP A 77 -8.83 -26.70 -1.10
CA ASP A 77 -8.76 -25.95 -2.36
C ASP A 77 -9.53 -24.63 -2.24
N ASN A 78 -10.73 -24.66 -1.64
CA ASN A 78 -11.49 -23.45 -1.35
C ASN A 78 -10.72 -22.46 -0.47
N ILE A 79 -10.03 -22.93 0.57
CA ILE A 79 -9.19 -22.08 1.43
C ILE A 79 -8.06 -21.44 0.62
N ILE A 80 -7.36 -22.22 -0.22
CA ILE A 80 -6.29 -21.72 -1.07
C ILE A 80 -6.82 -20.68 -2.07
N THR A 81 -7.99 -20.90 -2.66
CA THR A 81 -8.64 -19.90 -3.53
C THR A 81 -8.90 -18.60 -2.77
N ILE A 82 -9.49 -18.66 -1.58
CA ILE A 82 -9.77 -17.46 -0.76
C ILE A 82 -8.47 -16.75 -0.37
N ILE A 83 -7.42 -17.48 0.02
CA ILE A 83 -6.11 -16.89 0.34
C ILE A 83 -5.49 -16.22 -0.89
N GLY A 84 -5.65 -16.83 -2.07
CA GLY A 84 -5.26 -16.24 -3.35
C GLY A 84 -5.92 -14.88 -3.58
N GLU A 85 -7.24 -14.80 -3.37
CA GLU A 85 -7.98 -13.53 -3.45
C GLU A 85 -7.52 -12.52 -2.38
N CYS A 86 -7.29 -12.98 -1.14
CA CYS A 86 -6.78 -12.13 -0.06
C CYS A 86 -5.42 -11.50 -0.41
N LYS A 87 -4.55 -12.23 -1.12
CA LYS A 87 -3.26 -11.69 -1.59
C LYS A 87 -3.47 -10.52 -2.55
N ASP A 88 -4.42 -10.64 -3.48
CA ASP A 88 -4.71 -9.59 -4.46
C ASP A 88 -5.36 -8.37 -3.80
N LEU A 89 -6.29 -8.58 -2.85
CA LEU A 89 -6.87 -7.51 -2.03
C LEU A 89 -5.81 -6.79 -1.20
N HIS A 90 -4.91 -7.54 -0.56
CA HIS A 90 -3.83 -6.96 0.22
C HIS A 90 -2.88 -6.14 -0.68
N ARG A 91 -2.54 -6.63 -1.87
CA ARG A 91 -1.73 -5.90 -2.85
C ARG A 91 -2.42 -4.59 -3.27
N ARG A 92 -3.74 -4.62 -3.51
CA ARG A 92 -4.53 -3.41 -3.81
C ARG A 92 -4.40 -2.38 -2.67
N ASN A 93 -4.51 -2.81 -1.42
CA ASN A 93 -4.38 -1.92 -0.24
C ASN A 93 -2.97 -1.33 -0.16
N GLN A 94 -1.93 -2.13 -0.36
CA GLN A 94 -0.53 -1.69 -0.39
C GLN A 94 -0.27 -0.61 -1.46
N ILE A 95 -0.81 -0.79 -2.67
CA ILE A 95 -0.67 0.21 -3.74
C ILE A 95 -1.31 1.54 -3.32
N LEU A 96 -2.49 1.47 -2.70
CA LEU A 96 -3.22 2.67 -2.30
C LEU A 96 -2.52 3.44 -1.18
N ILE A 97 -2.04 2.77 -0.14
CA ILE A 97 -1.28 3.43 0.95
C ILE A 97 0.04 4.03 0.42
N ASN A 98 0.76 3.31 -0.45
CA ASN A 98 2.02 3.81 -1.01
C ASN A 98 1.83 5.08 -1.84
N ARG A 99 0.80 5.12 -2.70
CA ARG A 99 0.46 6.33 -3.46
C ARG A 99 0.14 7.53 -2.57
N LYS A 100 -0.55 7.30 -1.45
CA LYS A 100 -0.82 8.36 -0.47
C LYS A 100 0.46 8.87 0.19
N ILE A 101 1.36 7.98 0.58
CA ILE A 101 2.67 8.35 1.14
C ILE A 101 3.49 9.15 0.13
N GLU A 102 3.53 8.73 -1.14
CA GLU A 102 4.21 9.45 -2.22
C GLU A 102 3.64 10.87 -2.40
N SER A 103 2.32 11.01 -2.40
CA SER A 103 1.65 12.31 -2.50
C SER A 103 1.99 13.23 -1.33
N VAL A 104 1.97 12.71 -0.09
CA VAL A 104 2.35 13.48 1.10
C VAL A 104 3.83 13.90 1.03
N LYS A 105 4.72 12.99 0.62
CA LYS A 105 6.14 13.31 0.43
C LYS A 105 6.34 14.41 -0.62
N GLY A 106 5.65 14.33 -1.76
CA GLY A 106 5.73 15.36 -2.81
C GLY A 106 5.20 16.72 -2.36
N ALA A 107 4.10 16.74 -1.60
CA ALA A 107 3.57 17.97 -1.02
C ALA A 107 4.58 18.61 -0.03
N LEU A 108 5.18 17.79 0.84
CA LEU A 108 6.23 18.26 1.76
C LEU A 108 7.45 18.79 1.01
N GLN A 109 7.92 18.10 -0.03
CA GLN A 109 9.03 18.58 -0.87
C GLN A 109 8.70 19.91 -1.56
N THR A 110 7.47 20.12 -1.99
CA THR A 110 7.03 21.39 -2.61
C THR A 110 7.06 22.54 -1.60
N ILE A 111 6.64 22.29 -0.35
CA ILE A 111 6.65 23.28 0.73
C ILE A 111 8.09 23.57 1.21
N GLN A 112 8.92 22.54 1.31
CA GLN A 112 10.30 22.63 1.79
C GLN A 112 11.27 23.14 0.74
N SER A 113 10.92 23.07 -0.55
CA SER A 113 11.74 23.63 -1.62
C SER A 113 11.78 25.15 -1.42
N PRO A 114 12.92 25.74 -1.02
CA PRO A 114 13.00 27.18 -0.96
C PRO A 114 12.70 27.69 -2.36
N SER A 115 11.85 28.71 -2.45
CA SER A 115 11.68 29.44 -3.69
C SER A 115 13.06 29.82 -4.20
N THR A 116 13.57 29.12 -5.21
CA THR A 116 14.61 29.66 -6.08
C THR A 116 13.90 30.74 -6.86
N ALA A 117 13.67 31.87 -6.20
CA ALA A 117 13.11 33.05 -6.81
C ALA A 117 14.06 33.43 -7.96
N PRO A 118 13.60 33.50 -9.21
CA PRO A 118 14.31 34.25 -10.23
C PRO A 118 14.03 35.75 -9.98
N SER A 119 14.25 36.25 -8.76
CA SER A 119 14.09 37.67 -8.45
C SER A 119 15.39 38.44 -8.65
N VAL A 120 16.53 37.75 -8.66
CA VAL A 120 17.85 38.38 -8.84
C VAL A 120 18.13 38.72 -10.32
N ASP A 121 17.60 37.95 -11.28
CA ASP A 121 17.88 38.17 -12.72
C ASP A 121 16.99 39.25 -13.39
N VAL A 122 15.95 39.73 -12.71
CA VAL A 122 15.04 40.78 -13.25
C VAL A 122 15.58 42.19 -12.97
N TYR A 123 16.29 42.39 -11.85
CA TYR A 123 16.89 43.69 -11.51
C TYR A 123 18.19 43.98 -12.27
N ASP A 124 18.99 42.97 -12.61
CA ASP A 124 20.23 43.16 -13.38
C ASP A 124 19.94 43.53 -14.85
N ARG A 125 18.79 43.13 -15.38
CA ARG A 125 18.36 43.46 -16.75
C ARG A 125 17.86 44.89 -16.92
N LEU A 126 17.33 45.53 -15.86
CA LEU A 126 16.85 46.93 -15.94
C LEU A 126 18.00 47.95 -15.80
N GLY A 127 19.09 47.58 -15.11
CA GLY A 127 20.25 48.46 -14.89
C GLY A 127 21.19 48.61 -16.09
N LYS A 128 21.20 47.65 -17.02
CA LYS A 128 22.18 47.61 -18.13
C LYS A 128 21.72 48.30 -19.43
N MET A 129 20.49 48.83 -19.50
CA MET A 129 19.96 49.47 -20.72
C MET A 129 20.18 50.99 -20.83
N LYS A 130 20.91 51.63 -19.90
CA LYS A 130 21.18 53.08 -19.96
C LYS A 130 22.67 53.43 -19.90
N SER A 131 23.45 53.02 -20.91
CA SER A 131 24.69 53.73 -21.27
C SER A 131 25.22 53.34 -22.65
N ARG A 132 24.48 53.64 -23.73
CA ARG A 132 25.07 53.72 -25.10
C ARG A 132 24.38 54.79 -25.95
N ARG A 133 24.35 56.04 -25.47
CA ARG A 133 24.13 57.21 -26.35
C ARG A 133 24.92 58.42 -25.83
N GLY A 134 26.02 58.74 -26.49
CA GLY A 134 26.70 60.03 -26.45
C GLY A 134 27.29 60.30 -27.84
N PRO A 135 27.00 61.44 -28.51
CA PRO A 135 27.21 61.63 -29.93
C PRO A 135 28.63 62.11 -30.29
N LYS A 136 29.03 61.82 -31.54
CA LYS A 136 30.25 62.30 -32.21
C LYS A 136 30.32 63.83 -32.24
N ARG A 137 31.51 64.39 -32.00
CA ARG A 137 31.93 65.68 -32.56
C ARG A 137 33.32 65.54 -33.15
N ALA A 138 33.38 65.61 -34.48
CA ALA A 138 34.58 65.98 -35.22
C ALA A 138 34.70 67.52 -35.21
N ARG A 139 35.93 68.05 -35.25
CA ARG A 139 36.43 68.99 -36.29
C ARG A 139 37.64 69.82 -35.82
N ASN A 140 38.66 69.80 -36.70
CA ASN A 140 39.86 70.62 -36.88
C ASN A 140 39.80 72.07 -36.31
N VAL A 141 40.89 72.58 -35.74
CA VAL A 141 42.00 73.35 -36.36
C VAL A 141 43.19 73.30 -35.39
#